data_AF-A0A9W5XZ75-F1
#
_entry.id   AF-A0A9W5XZ75-F1
#
_cell.length_a   1.000
_cell.length_b   1.000
_cell.length_c   1.000
_cell.angle_alpha   90.00
_cell.angle_beta   90.00
_cell.angle_gamma   90.00
#
_symmetry.space_group_name_H-M   'P 1'
#
loop_
_entity.id
_entity.type
_entity.pdbx_description
1 polymer ?
#
loop_
_entity_poly.entity_id
_entity_poly.type
_entity_poly.pdbx_seq_one_letter_code
_entity_poly.pdbx_strand_id
1 'polypeptide(L)'
;MNKSIIRTRAIISILICMMIFTAYGCSAKDSKKSTSSNSSTSQNDKAAETKADNKTDTTTDTKANNTTDTKVNAPTAPKVNTTTGTSDAEDLIKVPDKIVYFNKGKQTVIDKKNKKFDKIVKLVRARVTSANDIYKTSMTSREIEKQEKSNNVVEFIYTSKVTMNWKYGKDNKSDCKLVYNSIVFPLDGQYSKMAIFTPTSAGPIGPLKDPKELLNYIKN
;
A
#
# COMPACT_ATOMS: atom_id res chain seq x y z
N MET A 1 45.27 18.98 7.55
CA MET A 1 43.94 19.51 7.91
C MET A 1 42.86 18.49 7.57
N ASN A 2 42.04 18.17 8.58
CA ASN A 2 40.73 17.49 8.60
C ASN A 2 40.57 16.05 8.05
N LYS A 3 40.94 15.07 8.88
CA LYS A 3 40.33 13.73 8.95
C LYS A 3 39.66 13.56 10.32
N SER A 4 38.38 13.92 10.50
CA SER A 4 37.63 13.52 11.72
C SER A 4 36.12 13.83 11.68
N ILE A 5 35.30 13.20 10.83
CA ILE A 5 33.82 13.20 11.01
C ILE A 5 33.17 11.94 10.37
N ILE A 6 33.50 10.72 10.78
CA ILE A 6 32.83 9.49 10.24
C ILE A 6 32.33 8.50 11.31
N ARG A 7 32.49 8.72 12.62
CA ARG A 7 32.20 7.66 13.63
C ARG A 7 31.26 8.05 14.77
N THR A 8 30.05 8.52 14.48
CA THR A 8 29.09 8.83 15.59
C THR A 8 27.62 8.47 15.33
N ARG A 9 27.31 7.58 14.37
CA ARG A 9 25.89 7.15 14.17
C ARG A 9 25.62 5.65 14.32
N ALA A 10 26.60 4.87 14.77
CA ALA A 10 26.46 3.41 14.92
C ALA A 10 26.10 2.92 16.33
N ILE A 11 25.97 3.80 17.34
CA ILE A 11 25.86 3.36 18.75
C ILE A 11 24.43 3.42 19.32
N ILE A 12 23.47 4.08 18.64
CA ILE A 12 22.11 4.27 19.20
C ILE A 12 21.15 3.11 18.89
N SER A 13 21.48 2.17 17.99
CA SER A 13 20.56 1.08 17.62
C SER A 13 20.71 -0.24 18.42
N ILE A 14 21.65 -0.34 19.36
CA ILE A 14 21.89 -1.62 20.09
C ILE A 14 21.17 -1.67 21.45
N LEU A 15 20.64 -0.55 21.96
CA LEU A 15 20.09 -0.48 23.32
C LEU A 15 18.57 -0.70 23.46
N ILE A 16 17.85 -1.00 22.36
CA ILE A 16 16.38 -1.24 22.39
C ILE A 16 16.02 -2.74 22.32
N CYS A 17 16.99 -3.64 22.12
CA CYS A 17 16.73 -5.09 22.00
C CYS A 17 16.76 -5.89 23.32
N MET A 18 16.88 -5.25 24.49
CA MET A 18 17.04 -5.96 25.78
C MET A 18 15.96 -5.68 26.83
N MET A 19 14.73 -5.34 26.45
CA MET A 19 13.61 -5.21 27.41
C MET A 19 12.28 -5.78 26.89
N ILE A 20 12.28 -6.99 26.33
CA ILE A 20 11.03 -7.76 26.16
C ILE A 20 11.29 -9.26 26.44
N PHE A 21 11.80 -9.57 27.63
CA PHE A 21 11.85 -10.95 28.14
C PHE A 21 11.66 -11.01 29.65
N THR A 22 10.55 -10.45 30.14
CA THR A 22 9.94 -10.89 31.40
C THR A 22 8.50 -10.39 31.39
N ALA A 23 7.53 -11.30 31.20
CA ALA A 23 6.63 -11.64 32.29
C ALA A 23 5.48 -12.58 31.86
N TYR A 24 5.20 -13.51 32.78
CA TYR A 24 3.99 -14.33 32.95
C TYR A 24 3.79 -15.49 31.96
N GLY A 25 4.00 -16.77 32.31
CA GLY A 25 3.99 -17.41 33.63
C GLY A 25 2.58 -17.94 33.95
N CYS A 26 2.40 -19.26 33.81
CA CYS A 26 1.18 -20.01 34.08
C CYS A 26 0.63 -19.77 35.50
N SER A 27 -0.69 -19.75 35.64
CA SER A 27 -1.34 -20.16 36.89
C SER A 27 -2.69 -20.80 36.58
N ALA A 28 -2.76 -22.11 36.77
CA ALA A 28 -4.00 -22.86 36.88
C ALA A 28 -4.50 -22.75 38.32
N LYS A 29 -5.77 -22.36 38.49
CA LYS A 29 -6.53 -22.63 39.72
C LYS A 29 -7.97 -22.93 39.36
N ASP A 30 -8.38 -24.14 39.70
CA ASP A 30 -9.77 -24.53 39.89
C ASP A 30 -10.44 -23.64 40.95
N SER A 31 -11.69 -23.24 40.69
CA SER A 31 -12.68 -23.15 41.75
C SER A 31 -14.10 -23.32 41.21
N LYS A 32 -14.83 -24.21 41.89
CA LYS A 32 -16.26 -24.48 41.72
C LYS A 32 -17.11 -23.32 42.28
N LYS A 33 -18.36 -23.30 41.80
CA LYS A 33 -19.61 -23.13 42.58
C LYS A 33 -20.27 -21.73 42.59
N SER A 34 -21.35 -21.66 41.79
CA SER A 34 -22.74 -21.36 42.17
C SER A 34 -23.33 -19.94 42.06
N THR A 35 -24.61 -19.97 41.67
CA THR A 35 -25.74 -19.09 42.07
C THR A 35 -25.86 -17.80 41.26
N SER A 36 -26.78 -17.77 40.28
CA SER A 36 -28.16 -17.23 40.38
C SER A 36 -28.19 -15.70 40.48
N SER A 37 -28.80 -15.03 39.50
CA SER A 37 -30.15 -14.46 39.67
C SER A 37 -30.44 -13.38 38.60
N ASN A 38 -31.72 -13.31 38.28
CA ASN A 38 -32.48 -12.50 37.34
C ASN A 38 -32.24 -10.99 37.29
N SER A 39 -32.86 -10.43 36.23
CA SER A 39 -33.51 -9.11 36.14
C SER A 39 -32.60 -7.98 35.66
N SER A 40 -33.08 -6.99 34.91
CA SER A 40 -34.39 -6.69 34.34
C SER A 40 -34.19 -5.57 33.31
N THR A 41 -35.06 -5.58 32.31
CA THR A 41 -35.68 -4.44 31.60
C THR A 41 -35.21 -3.02 31.94
N SER A 42 -34.88 -2.22 30.92
CA SER A 42 -35.53 -0.91 30.76
C SER A 42 -35.40 -0.40 29.32
N GLN A 43 -36.54 -0.35 28.62
CA GLN A 43 -36.79 0.53 27.48
C GLN A 43 -37.26 1.89 28.02
N ASN A 44 -36.82 2.98 27.39
CA ASN A 44 -37.38 4.34 27.35
C ASN A 44 -36.30 5.23 26.72
N ASP A 45 -36.52 6.30 25.95
CA ASP A 45 -37.65 7.07 25.43
C ASP A 45 -37.09 7.78 24.18
N LYS A 46 -37.78 7.85 23.04
CA LYS A 46 -38.75 8.87 22.63
C LYS A 46 -38.20 10.31 22.48
N ALA A 47 -38.21 10.75 21.22
CA ALA A 47 -38.45 12.10 20.67
C ALA A 47 -37.49 13.25 20.99
N ALA A 48 -36.98 13.90 19.93
CA ALA A 48 -37.23 15.32 19.69
C ALA A 48 -36.87 15.69 18.24
N GLU A 49 -37.89 16.14 17.54
CA GLU A 49 -37.90 16.81 16.25
C GLU A 49 -37.43 18.26 16.44
N THR A 50 -36.55 18.79 15.59
CA THR A 50 -36.45 20.25 15.40
C THR A 50 -35.96 20.56 13.99
N LYS A 51 -36.86 21.17 13.22
CA LYS A 51 -36.59 21.90 11.98
C LYS A 51 -35.83 23.18 12.29
N ALA A 52 -34.88 23.55 11.44
CA ALA A 52 -34.54 24.95 11.22
C ALA A 52 -34.03 25.11 9.79
N ASP A 53 -34.84 25.80 9.00
CA ASP A 53 -34.48 26.39 7.72
C ASP A 53 -33.28 27.33 7.92
N ASN A 54 -32.29 27.29 7.02
CA ASN A 54 -31.58 28.51 6.69
C ASN A 54 -31.18 28.54 5.22
N LYS A 55 -31.91 29.39 4.51
CA LYS A 55 -31.71 29.88 3.16
C LYS A 55 -30.48 30.79 3.19
N THR A 56 -29.47 30.51 2.36
CA THR A 56 -28.36 31.46 2.16
C THR A 56 -28.25 31.77 0.68
N ASP A 57 -28.47 33.06 0.41
CA ASP A 57 -28.53 33.67 -0.90
C ASP A 57 -27.22 33.53 -1.67
N THR A 58 -27.39 33.26 -2.96
CA THR A 58 -26.34 33.18 -3.97
C THR A 58 -26.22 34.56 -4.61
N THR A 59 -25.12 35.27 -4.36
CA THR A 59 -24.73 36.47 -5.12
C THR A 59 -23.57 36.12 -6.05
N THR A 60 -23.87 36.24 -7.34
CA THR A 60 -22.99 35.92 -8.47
C THR A 60 -22.26 37.19 -8.89
N ASP A 61 -21.02 37.39 -8.44
CA ASP A 61 -20.17 38.47 -8.94
C ASP A 61 -19.42 38.01 -10.19
N THR A 62 -19.81 38.62 -11.31
CA THR A 62 -19.23 38.46 -12.65
C THR A 62 -17.91 39.24 -12.72
N LYS A 63 -16.79 38.53 -12.72
CA LYS A 63 -15.46 39.13 -12.96
C LYS A 63 -15.13 39.08 -14.46
N ALA A 64 -15.24 40.23 -15.12
CA ALA A 64 -14.66 40.46 -16.44
C ALA A 64 -13.13 40.45 -16.32
N ASN A 65 -12.46 39.60 -17.10
CA ASN A 65 -11.01 39.56 -17.18
C ASN A 65 -10.58 39.88 -18.61
N ASN A 66 -9.89 41.00 -18.76
CA ASN A 66 -9.34 41.50 -20.02
C ASN A 66 -8.30 40.52 -20.56
N THR A 67 -8.47 40.17 -21.83
CA THR A 67 -7.50 39.43 -22.64
C THR A 67 -6.61 40.46 -23.34
N THR A 68 -5.32 40.43 -23.06
CA THR A 68 -4.29 41.05 -23.91
C THR A 68 -3.20 40.03 -24.19
N ASP A 69 -3.13 39.66 -25.46
CA ASP A 69 -2.17 38.75 -26.04
C ASP A 69 -0.73 39.19 -25.80
N THR A 70 0.03 38.37 -25.08
CA THR A 70 1.49 38.43 -25.09
C THR A 70 2.02 37.13 -25.69
N LYS A 71 2.48 37.22 -26.94
CA LYS A 71 3.28 36.18 -27.62
C LYS A 71 4.57 35.99 -26.85
N VAL A 72 4.66 34.89 -26.09
CA VAL A 72 5.93 34.38 -25.54
C VAL A 72 6.29 33.12 -26.30
N ASN A 73 7.40 33.17 -27.03
CA ASN A 73 8.02 32.00 -27.64
C ASN A 73 8.43 31.02 -26.54
N ALA A 74 7.66 29.94 -26.37
CA ALA A 74 8.01 28.85 -25.48
C ALA A 74 9.03 27.92 -26.15
N PRO A 75 10.07 27.45 -25.42
CA PRO A 75 11.01 26.47 -25.91
C PRO A 75 10.33 25.11 -26.12
N THR A 76 10.72 24.46 -27.22
CA THR A 76 10.19 23.19 -27.73
C THR A 76 10.22 22.11 -26.64
N ALA A 77 9.04 21.73 -26.15
CA ALA A 77 8.87 20.56 -25.29
C ALA A 77 9.32 19.29 -26.04
N PRO A 78 9.99 18.33 -25.37
CA PRO A 78 10.35 17.07 -25.99
C PRO A 78 9.08 16.34 -26.45
N LYS A 79 9.07 15.93 -27.72
CA LYS A 79 8.05 15.06 -28.32
C LYS A 79 7.87 13.81 -27.45
N VAL A 80 6.79 13.76 -26.70
CA VAL A 80 6.28 12.53 -26.10
C VAL A 80 5.69 11.73 -27.26
N ASN A 81 6.44 10.73 -27.73
CA ASN A 81 5.92 9.73 -28.64
C ASN A 81 4.90 8.88 -27.88
N THR A 82 3.63 9.16 -28.12
CA THR A 82 2.51 8.36 -27.61
C THR A 82 2.42 7.06 -28.40
N THR A 83 3.05 6.01 -27.90
CA THR A 83 2.89 4.65 -28.44
C THR A 83 1.57 4.04 -27.98
N THR A 84 0.80 3.54 -28.94
CA THR A 84 -0.50 2.91 -28.79
C THR A 84 -0.41 1.53 -28.12
N GLY A 85 -0.73 1.46 -26.82
CA GLY A 85 -1.95 0.78 -26.40
C GLY A 85 -1.93 -0.69 -25.97
N THR A 86 -0.78 -1.31 -25.69
CA THR A 86 -0.68 -2.35 -24.65
C THR A 86 0.18 -1.73 -23.55
N SER A 87 -0.35 -1.56 -22.33
CA SER A 87 0.52 -1.15 -21.23
C SER A 87 1.51 -2.27 -21.01
N ASP A 88 2.74 -2.12 -21.50
CA ASP A 88 3.79 -3.08 -21.26
C ASP A 88 3.88 -3.25 -19.75
N ALA A 89 3.72 -4.48 -19.27
CA ALA A 89 3.76 -4.77 -17.85
C ALA A 89 5.09 -4.32 -17.19
N GLU A 90 6.12 -4.10 -18.00
CA GLU A 90 7.39 -3.51 -17.60
C GLU A 90 7.27 -2.07 -17.11
N ASP A 91 6.30 -1.30 -17.62
CA ASP A 91 6.04 0.06 -17.17
C ASP A 91 5.20 0.14 -15.89
N LEU A 92 4.42 -0.92 -15.60
CA LEU A 92 3.57 -0.97 -14.41
C LEU A 92 4.37 -1.02 -13.11
N ILE A 93 5.49 -1.75 -13.10
CA ILE A 93 6.30 -1.95 -11.90
C ILE A 93 7.73 -1.48 -12.16
N LYS A 94 8.03 -0.26 -11.70
CA LYS A 94 9.39 0.28 -11.68
C LYS A 94 10.29 -0.59 -10.79
N VAL A 95 11.60 -0.58 -11.06
CA VAL A 95 12.57 -1.33 -10.24
C VAL A 95 12.60 -0.74 -8.83
N PRO A 96 12.38 -1.54 -7.76
CA PRO A 96 12.38 -1.02 -6.39
C PRO A 96 13.79 -0.67 -5.90
N ASP A 97 13.88 0.06 -4.79
CA ASP A 97 15.15 0.33 -4.11
C ASP A 97 15.62 -0.85 -3.26
N LYS A 98 14.65 -1.52 -2.63
CA LYS A 98 14.85 -2.77 -1.91
C LYS A 98 13.57 -3.60 -1.95
N ILE A 99 13.73 -4.89 -1.70
CA ILE A 99 12.63 -5.82 -1.53
C ILE A 99 12.63 -6.28 -0.08
N VAL A 100 11.46 -6.32 0.54
CA VAL A 100 11.27 -6.94 1.86
C VAL A 100 10.43 -8.19 1.67
N TYR A 101 10.96 -9.34 2.10
CA TYR A 101 10.21 -10.58 2.14
C TYR A 101 9.79 -10.86 3.58
N PHE A 102 8.49 -11.01 3.79
CA PHE A 102 7.91 -11.44 5.05
C PHE A 102 7.54 -12.92 4.93
N ASN A 103 8.05 -13.72 5.86
CA ASN A 103 7.63 -15.09 6.06
C ASN A 103 6.94 -15.17 7.43
N LYS A 104 5.63 -14.93 7.45
CA LYS A 104 4.79 -14.99 8.67
C LYS A 104 5.38 -14.13 9.79
N GLY A 105 5.56 -12.84 9.51
CA GLY A 105 6.12 -11.84 10.43
C GLY A 105 7.64 -11.76 10.46
N LYS A 106 8.38 -12.77 9.96
CA LYS A 106 9.85 -12.70 9.87
C LYS A 106 10.26 -11.94 8.62
N GLN A 107 11.02 -10.87 8.79
CA GLN A 107 11.46 -10.00 7.69
C GLN A 107 12.85 -10.38 7.18
N THR A 108 13.02 -10.38 5.86
CA THR A 108 14.32 -10.46 5.17
C THR A 108 14.41 -9.32 4.17
N VAL A 109 15.45 -8.49 4.28
CA VAL A 109 15.72 -7.42 3.33
C VAL A 109 16.61 -7.95 2.21
N ILE A 110 16.21 -7.70 0.97
CA ILE A 110 16.91 -8.09 -0.25
C ILE A 110 17.25 -6.78 -0.97
N ASP A 111 18.51 -6.36 -0.87
CA ASP A 111 19.01 -5.17 -1.57
C ASP A 111 19.34 -5.46 -3.05
N LYS A 112 19.62 -4.41 -3.83
CA LYS A 112 19.96 -4.49 -5.25
C LYS A 112 21.21 -5.33 -5.55
N LYS A 113 22.11 -5.53 -4.59
CA LYS A 113 23.35 -6.31 -4.78
C LYS A 113 23.12 -7.80 -4.54
N ASN A 114 22.00 -8.16 -3.92
CA ASN A 114 21.64 -9.55 -3.68
C ASN A 114 21.35 -10.27 -5.01
N LYS A 115 21.98 -11.43 -5.22
CA LYS A 115 21.80 -12.26 -6.43
C LYS A 115 20.34 -12.63 -6.73
N LYS A 116 19.45 -12.61 -5.73
CA LYS A 116 18.03 -12.91 -5.90
C LYS A 116 17.21 -11.73 -6.43
N PHE A 117 17.72 -10.51 -6.28
CA PHE A 117 16.96 -9.27 -6.50
C PHE A 117 16.31 -9.21 -7.89
N ASP A 118 17.12 -9.27 -8.96
CA ASP A 118 16.63 -9.10 -10.33
C ASP A 118 15.63 -10.19 -10.73
N LYS A 119 15.86 -11.43 -10.28
CA LYS A 119 14.95 -12.54 -10.58
C LYS A 119 13.62 -12.37 -9.85
N ILE A 120 13.60 -11.86 -8.61
CA ILE A 120 12.35 -11.54 -7.91
C ILE A 120 11.60 -10.44 -8.65
N VAL A 121 12.28 -9.35 -9.05
CA VAL A 121 11.68 -8.27 -9.86
C VAL A 121 11.06 -8.81 -11.14
N LYS A 122 11.80 -9.65 -11.87
CA LYS A 122 11.31 -10.29 -13.10
C LYS A 122 10.07 -11.15 -12.86
N LEU A 123 10.07 -11.98 -11.81
CA LEU A 123 8.95 -12.85 -11.48
C LEU A 123 7.72 -12.06 -11.05
N VAL A 124 7.87 -11.00 -10.24
CA VAL A 124 6.76 -10.11 -9.87
C VAL A 124 6.18 -9.41 -11.10
N ARG A 125 7.03 -8.87 -11.99
CA ARG A 125 6.60 -8.25 -13.25
C ARG A 125 5.78 -9.21 -14.12
N ALA A 126 6.23 -10.45 -14.25
CA ALA A 126 5.49 -11.48 -14.99
C ALA A 126 4.12 -11.84 -14.37
N ARG A 127 3.91 -11.53 -13.08
CA ARG A 127 2.60 -11.75 -12.43
C ARG A 127 1.61 -10.63 -12.70
N VAL A 128 2.09 -9.39 -12.81
CA VAL A 128 1.24 -8.22 -13.04
C VAL A 128 0.79 -8.05 -14.49
N THR A 129 1.43 -8.75 -15.44
CA THR A 129 1.02 -8.74 -16.86
C THR A 129 -0.43 -9.19 -17.07
N SER A 130 -0.99 -9.99 -16.15
CA SER A 130 -2.38 -10.47 -16.23
C SER A 130 -3.39 -9.52 -15.58
N ALA A 131 -2.91 -8.48 -14.89
CA ALA A 131 -3.78 -7.60 -14.14
C ALA A 131 -4.57 -6.69 -15.09
N ASN A 132 -5.88 -6.62 -14.89
CA ASN A 132 -6.78 -5.87 -15.76
C ASN A 132 -7.91 -5.15 -15.00
N ASP A 133 -7.95 -5.24 -13.67
CA ASP A 133 -8.99 -4.62 -12.85
C ASP A 133 -8.48 -4.00 -11.54
N ILE A 134 -9.19 -2.97 -11.06
CA ILE A 134 -9.02 -2.37 -9.74
C ILE A 134 -10.16 -2.86 -8.85
N TYR A 135 -9.82 -3.51 -7.74
CA TYR A 135 -10.82 -3.85 -6.73
C TYR A 135 -11.35 -2.57 -6.07
N LYS A 136 -12.66 -2.46 -5.87
CA LYS A 136 -13.28 -1.25 -5.32
C LYS A 136 -12.91 -0.97 -3.85
N THR A 137 -12.52 -2.00 -3.12
CA THR A 137 -12.17 -1.91 -1.70
C THR A 137 -10.68 -1.65 -1.54
N SER A 138 -10.31 -0.59 -0.85
CA SER A 138 -8.94 -0.38 -0.40
C SER A 138 -8.61 -1.27 0.80
N MET A 139 -7.32 -1.61 0.94
CA MET A 139 -6.82 -2.25 2.15
C MET A 139 -6.24 -1.20 3.09
N THR A 140 -6.65 -1.26 4.35
CA THR A 140 -6.08 -0.43 5.41
C THR A 140 -4.67 -0.88 5.77
N SER A 141 -3.86 0.02 6.33
CA SER A 141 -2.52 -0.33 6.83
C SER A 141 -2.56 -1.48 7.85
N ARG A 142 -3.59 -1.53 8.70
CA ARG A 142 -3.79 -2.62 9.67
C ARG A 142 -3.99 -3.98 8.98
N GLU A 143 -4.73 -4.02 7.88
CA GLU A 143 -4.93 -5.27 7.13
C GLU A 143 -3.66 -5.70 6.41
N ILE A 144 -2.88 -4.75 5.89
CA ILE A 144 -1.56 -5.02 5.29
C ILE A 144 -0.61 -5.61 6.34
N GLU A 145 -0.49 -4.99 7.51
CA GLU A 145 0.31 -5.52 8.61
C GLU A 145 -0.13 -6.93 9.04
N LYS A 146 -1.45 -7.19 9.02
CA LYS A 146 -1.98 -8.53 9.31
C LYS A 146 -1.52 -9.54 8.25
N GLN A 147 -1.49 -9.17 6.97
CA GLN A 147 -0.93 -10.03 5.91
C GLN A 147 0.55 -10.30 6.18
N GLU A 148 1.35 -9.27 6.42
CA GLU A 148 2.79 -9.40 6.69
C GLU A 148 3.09 -10.31 7.89
N LYS A 149 2.27 -10.24 8.94
CA LYS A 149 2.40 -11.07 10.15
C LYS A 149 1.97 -12.52 9.97
N SER A 150 1.00 -12.80 9.10
CA SER A 150 0.37 -14.13 9.00
C SER A 150 0.73 -14.93 7.75
N ASN A 151 1.17 -14.25 6.69
CA ASN A 151 1.31 -14.81 5.35
C ASN A 151 2.74 -14.65 4.80
N ASN A 152 2.98 -15.24 3.63
CA ASN A 152 4.16 -14.95 2.83
C ASN A 152 3.87 -13.70 1.99
N VAL A 153 4.69 -12.66 2.15
CA VAL A 153 4.47 -11.37 1.47
C VAL A 153 5.79 -10.86 0.90
N VAL A 154 5.75 -10.35 -0.33
CA VAL A 154 6.84 -9.58 -0.93
C VAL A 154 6.41 -8.13 -1.01
N GLU A 155 7.21 -7.23 -0.47
CA GLU A 155 7.00 -5.79 -0.58
C GLU A 155 8.14 -5.15 -1.38
N PHE A 156 7.78 -4.37 -2.39
CA PHE A 156 8.69 -3.54 -3.16
C PHE A 156 8.68 -2.14 -2.57
N ILE A 157 9.85 -1.66 -2.12
CA ILE A 157 9.99 -0.35 -1.47
C ILE A 157 10.69 0.63 -2.40
N TYR A 158 10.17 1.86 -2.46
CA TYR A 158 10.72 2.98 -3.22
C TYR A 158 11.00 4.16 -2.29
N THR A 159 12.22 4.69 -2.35
CA THR A 159 12.67 5.83 -1.55
C THR A 159 11.95 7.11 -1.98
N SER A 160 11.68 7.23 -3.28
CA SER A 160 10.94 8.34 -3.86
C SER A 160 9.53 7.91 -4.24
N LYS A 161 8.60 8.88 -4.23
CA LYS A 161 7.23 8.66 -4.72
C LYS A 161 7.27 8.27 -6.20
N VAL A 162 6.60 7.18 -6.54
CA VAL A 162 6.36 6.75 -7.91
C VAL A 162 4.97 7.17 -8.31
N THR A 163 4.83 7.69 -9.53
CA THR A 163 3.54 8.00 -10.15
C THR A 163 3.36 7.10 -11.37
N MET A 164 2.20 6.46 -11.46
CA MET A 164 1.82 5.61 -12.58
C MET A 164 0.41 5.97 -13.04
N ASN A 165 0.21 6.07 -14.35
CA ASN A 165 -1.12 6.11 -14.94
C ASN A 165 -1.45 4.69 -15.41
N TRP A 166 -2.47 4.09 -14.80
CA TRP A 166 -2.89 2.74 -15.15
C TRP A 166 -4.21 2.76 -15.90
N LYS A 167 -4.28 2.02 -17.01
CA LYS A 167 -5.52 1.79 -17.74
C LYS A 167 -6.04 0.40 -17.41
N TYR A 168 -7.33 0.29 -17.11
CA TYR A 168 -7.96 -0.95 -16.66
C TYR A 168 -9.37 -1.10 -17.25
N GLY A 169 -9.95 -2.28 -17.04
CA GLY A 169 -11.22 -2.70 -17.63
C GLY A 169 -11.05 -3.34 -19.00
N LYS A 170 -12.10 -4.03 -19.47
CA LYS A 170 -12.08 -4.86 -20.70
C LYS A 170 -11.59 -4.12 -21.96
N ASP A 171 -11.82 -2.82 -22.01
CA ASP A 171 -11.51 -1.97 -23.18
C ASP A 171 -10.37 -0.97 -22.92
N ASN A 172 -9.67 -1.05 -21.77
CA ASN A 172 -8.68 -0.04 -21.33
C ASN A 172 -9.21 1.40 -21.34
N LYS A 173 -10.53 1.57 -21.17
CA LYS A 173 -11.23 2.88 -21.19
C LYS A 173 -11.18 3.60 -19.86
N SER A 174 -11.01 2.86 -18.77
CA SER A 174 -10.86 3.45 -17.45
C SER A 174 -9.40 3.72 -17.18
N ASP A 175 -9.09 4.88 -16.61
CA ASP A 175 -7.78 5.20 -16.13
C ASP A 175 -7.79 5.54 -14.64
N CYS A 176 -6.66 5.31 -13.99
CA CYS A 176 -6.41 5.80 -12.66
C CYS A 176 -4.96 6.28 -12.55
N LYS A 177 -4.76 7.31 -11.73
CA LYS A 177 -3.43 7.75 -11.35
C LYS A 177 -3.10 7.16 -9.99
N LEU A 178 -2.08 6.33 -9.93
CA LEU A 178 -1.54 5.77 -8.71
C LEU A 178 -0.29 6.53 -8.31
N VAL A 179 -0.24 6.94 -7.04
CA VAL A 179 0.94 7.54 -6.40
C VAL A 179 1.28 6.66 -5.21
N TYR A 180 2.51 6.15 -5.14
CA TYR A 180 2.90 5.16 -4.15
C TYR A 180 4.39 5.20 -3.81
N ASN A 181 4.74 4.62 -2.67
CA ASN A 181 6.09 4.40 -2.16
C ASN A 181 6.36 2.90 -1.89
N SER A 182 5.33 2.07 -1.83
CA SER A 182 5.49 0.62 -1.81
C SER A 182 4.39 -0.11 -2.57
N ILE A 183 4.70 -1.35 -2.94
CA ILE A 183 3.73 -2.30 -3.50
C ILE A 183 3.87 -3.62 -2.76
N VAL A 184 2.77 -4.08 -2.18
CA VAL A 184 2.68 -5.31 -1.37
C VAL A 184 2.05 -6.40 -2.22
N PHE A 185 2.71 -7.56 -2.26
CA PHE A 185 2.33 -8.76 -2.99
C PHE A 185 2.20 -9.94 -2.02
N PRO A 186 1.01 -10.24 -1.52
CA PRO A 186 0.75 -11.51 -0.85
C PRO A 186 1.07 -12.68 -1.81
N LEU A 187 1.77 -13.69 -1.30
CA LEU A 187 2.19 -14.87 -2.03
C LEU A 187 1.38 -16.13 -1.65
N ASP A 188 0.54 -16.03 -0.64
CA ASP A 188 -0.43 -17.04 -0.23
C ASP A 188 -1.67 -16.36 0.39
N GLY A 189 -2.65 -17.17 0.80
CA GLY A 189 -3.92 -16.68 1.33
C GLY A 189 -4.86 -16.07 0.28
N GLN A 190 -5.95 -15.46 0.77
CA GLN A 190 -7.05 -14.98 -0.07
C GLN A 190 -6.67 -13.81 -0.99
N TYR A 191 -5.64 -13.05 -0.64
CA TYR A 191 -5.16 -11.89 -1.41
C TYR A 191 -3.96 -12.20 -2.30
N SER A 192 -3.60 -13.49 -2.44
CA SER A 192 -2.46 -13.93 -3.24
C SER A 192 -2.49 -13.49 -4.71
N LYS A 193 -3.68 -13.13 -5.22
CA LYS A 193 -3.88 -12.65 -6.59
C LYS A 193 -4.00 -11.13 -6.70
N MET A 194 -3.48 -10.37 -5.74
CA MET A 194 -3.58 -8.91 -5.73
C MET A 194 -2.21 -8.22 -5.57
N ALA A 195 -2.10 -7.02 -6.13
CA ALA A 195 -1.02 -6.07 -5.85
C ALA A 195 -1.62 -4.87 -5.10
N ILE A 196 -1.09 -4.55 -3.93
CA ILE A 196 -1.63 -3.49 -3.06
C ILE A 196 -0.62 -2.35 -3.05
N PHE A 197 -1.01 -1.19 -3.55
CA PHE A 197 -0.14 -0.02 -3.62
C PHE A 197 -0.26 0.80 -2.33
N THR A 198 0.83 1.36 -1.81
CA THR A 198 0.78 2.19 -0.60
C THR A 198 1.70 3.41 -0.71
N PRO A 199 1.37 4.56 -0.09
CA PRO A 199 0.04 4.91 0.40
C PRO A 199 -0.84 5.29 -0.80
N THR A 200 -1.91 4.53 -1.06
CA THR A 200 -2.91 4.95 -2.05
C THR A 200 -4.32 4.69 -1.53
N SER A 201 -5.26 5.52 -1.98
CA SER A 201 -6.69 5.34 -1.71
C SER A 201 -7.38 4.44 -2.74
N ALA A 202 -6.73 4.20 -3.89
CA ALA A 202 -7.19 3.22 -4.86
C ALA A 202 -7.16 1.81 -4.23
N GLY A 203 -8.06 0.94 -4.68
CA GLY A 203 -8.00 -0.44 -4.23
C GLY A 203 -6.88 -1.24 -4.93
N PRO A 204 -6.68 -2.50 -4.51
CA PRO A 204 -5.68 -3.38 -5.10
C PRO A 204 -5.91 -3.61 -6.59
N ILE A 205 -4.82 -3.96 -7.28
CA ILE A 205 -4.82 -4.36 -8.69
C ILE A 205 -4.86 -5.88 -8.79
N GLY A 206 -5.66 -6.42 -9.72
CA GLY A 206 -5.60 -7.83 -10.07
C GLY A 206 -6.62 -8.24 -11.14
N PRO A 207 -6.93 -9.55 -11.27
CA PRO A 207 -6.22 -10.66 -10.65
C PRO A 207 -4.80 -10.83 -11.22
N LEU A 208 -3.84 -11.13 -10.34
CA LEU A 208 -2.48 -11.49 -10.73
C LEU A 208 -2.36 -12.98 -11.07
N LYS A 209 -1.33 -13.33 -11.85
CA LYS A 209 -0.90 -14.72 -12.03
C LYS A 209 -0.49 -15.36 -10.69
N ASP A 210 -0.63 -16.67 -10.61
CA ASP A 210 -0.33 -17.49 -9.43
C ASP A 210 1.11 -17.22 -8.89
N PRO A 211 1.27 -17.03 -7.56
CA PRO A 211 2.57 -16.74 -6.94
C PRO A 211 3.52 -17.94 -6.79
N LYS A 212 3.11 -19.18 -7.11
CA LYS A 212 3.85 -20.40 -6.75
C LYS A 212 5.31 -20.40 -7.22
N GLU A 213 5.59 -19.96 -8.45
CA GLU A 213 6.96 -19.88 -8.97
C GLU A 213 7.82 -18.91 -8.14
N LEU A 214 7.27 -17.72 -7.83
CA LEU A 214 7.94 -16.71 -7.02
C LEU A 214 8.16 -17.19 -5.58
N LEU A 215 7.16 -17.81 -4.97
CA LEU A 215 7.25 -18.33 -3.61
C LEU A 215 8.30 -19.43 -3.50
N ASN A 216 8.35 -20.35 -4.47
CA ASN A 216 9.36 -21.40 -4.52
C ASN A 216 10.77 -20.82 -4.71
N TYR A 217 10.92 -19.82 -5.59
CA TYR A 217 12.22 -19.18 -5.83
C TYR A 217 12.76 -18.44 -4.59
N ILE A 218 11.90 -17.79 -3.82
CA ILE A 218 12.35 -17.04 -2.63
C ILE A 218 12.80 -17.99 -1.51
N LYS A 219 12.08 -19.11 -1.33
CA LYS A 219 12.33 -20.09 -0.27
C LYS A 219 13.60 -20.93 -0.46
N ASN A 220 14.04 -21.13 -1.70
CA ASN A 220 15.26 -21.87 -2.06
C ASN A 220 16.44 -20.91 -2.26
#